data_AF-M1H0Q9-F1
#
_entry.id   AF-M1H0Q9-F1
#
_cell.length_a   1.000
_cell.length_b   1.000
_cell.length_c   1.000
_cell.angle_alpha   90.00
_cell.angle_beta   90.00
_cell.angle_gamma   90.00
#
_symmetry.space_group_name_H-M   'P 1'
#
loop_
_entity.id
_entity.type
_entity.pdbx_description
1 polymer ?
#
loop_
_entity_poly.entity_id
_entity_poly.type
_entity_poly.pdbx_seq_one_letter_code
_entity_poly.pdbx_strand_id
1 'polypeptide(L)'
;MSFVGSSSSNSESSENSHKKLQDNLGASTWAFMHTVAAQYPKKPSPIQQHHIKQLFVRIAEFYPCRWCAKDFAESIKKHPIRAESREALSIWLCERHNEVNEKIGKPIVPDCKTAWKRWIVEDDEEEENTEQKVETEHKKPDFVSNDFDWLDNVQNQNDNGGDIDFDTPSMDDLMKDCKFCENTMGKERYDKLKSLLNKRP
;
A
#
# COMPACT_ATOMS: atom_id res chain seq x y z
N MET A 1 -57.54 -15.58 14.29
CA MET A 1 -56.44 -14.96 15.06
C MET A 1 -55.15 -15.47 14.48
N SER A 2 -54.36 -14.52 13.98
CA SER A 2 -53.12 -14.69 13.24
C SER A 2 -52.02 -15.35 14.09
N PHE A 3 -51.15 -16.14 13.46
CA PHE A 3 -49.75 -15.77 13.37
C PHE A 3 -49.08 -16.46 12.18
N VAL A 4 -48.62 -15.64 11.24
CA VAL A 4 -47.71 -15.98 10.13
C VAL A 4 -46.36 -15.35 10.49
N GLY A 5 -45.26 -16.01 10.11
CA GLY A 5 -43.91 -15.43 10.06
C GLY A 5 -42.98 -15.98 11.15
N SER A 6 -41.72 -16.35 10.87
CA SER A 6 -40.85 -15.78 9.84
C SER A 6 -39.83 -16.81 9.36
N SER A 7 -39.77 -17.02 8.04
CA SER A 7 -38.67 -17.69 7.36
C SER A 7 -37.64 -16.66 6.91
N SER A 8 -36.37 -16.98 7.17
CA SER A 8 -35.19 -16.70 6.33
C SER A 8 -35.08 -15.31 5.68
N SER A 9 -34.33 -14.39 6.31
CA SER A 9 -33.80 -13.20 5.61
C SER A 9 -32.48 -12.60 6.16
N ASN A 10 -31.77 -13.28 7.08
CA ASN A 10 -30.63 -12.69 7.79
C ASN A 10 -29.22 -13.21 7.41
N SER A 11 -29.12 -14.26 6.57
CA SER A 11 -27.82 -14.84 6.16
C SER A 11 -27.23 -14.16 4.92
N GLU A 12 -28.06 -13.81 3.94
CA GLU A 12 -27.60 -13.24 2.66
C GLU A 12 -27.04 -11.81 2.79
N SER A 13 -27.54 -11.01 3.72
CA SER A 13 -27.07 -9.64 3.94
C SER A 13 -25.70 -9.60 4.62
N SER A 14 -25.44 -10.53 5.55
CA SER A 14 -24.17 -10.63 6.27
C SER A 14 -23.07 -11.21 5.41
N GLU A 15 -23.33 -12.30 4.67
CA GLU A 15 -22.36 -12.89 3.73
C GLU A 15 -21.92 -11.90 2.64
N ASN A 16 -22.85 -11.12 2.08
CA ASN A 16 -22.54 -10.11 1.08
C ASN A 16 -21.66 -8.97 1.66
N SER A 17 -21.87 -8.62 2.94
CA SER A 17 -21.05 -7.60 3.62
C SER A 17 -19.61 -8.08 3.88
N HIS A 18 -19.43 -9.35 4.28
CA HIS A 18 -18.11 -9.96 4.46
C HIS A 18 -17.32 -10.04 3.15
N LYS A 19 -17.96 -10.50 2.07
CA LYS A 19 -17.33 -10.54 0.76
C LYS A 19 -16.90 -9.15 0.28
N LYS A 20 -17.77 -8.17 0.45
CA LYS A 20 -17.48 -6.77 0.11
C LYS A 20 -16.31 -6.21 0.92
N LEU A 21 -16.19 -6.58 2.19
CA LEU A 21 -15.06 -6.19 3.03
C LEU A 21 -13.75 -6.80 2.52
N GLN A 22 -13.73 -8.10 2.21
CA GLN A 22 -12.57 -8.79 1.66
C GLN A 22 -12.10 -8.18 0.33
N ASP A 23 -13.05 -7.90 -0.58
CA ASP A 23 -12.75 -7.30 -1.89
C ASP A 23 -12.14 -5.88 -1.72
N ASN A 24 -12.68 -5.06 -0.82
CA ASN A 24 -12.16 -3.72 -0.56
C ASN A 24 -10.76 -3.77 0.09
N LEU A 25 -10.58 -4.63 1.10
CA LEU A 25 -9.29 -4.82 1.76
C LEU A 25 -8.22 -5.23 0.75
N GLY A 26 -8.51 -6.21 -0.11
CA GLY A 26 -7.58 -6.66 -1.16
C GLY A 26 -7.22 -5.52 -2.11
N ALA A 27 -8.22 -4.78 -2.61
CA ALA A 27 -7.97 -3.65 -3.51
C ALA A 27 -7.10 -2.55 -2.85
N SER A 28 -7.39 -2.20 -1.59
CA SER A 28 -6.63 -1.20 -0.85
C SER A 28 -5.20 -1.63 -0.56
N THR A 29 -4.97 -2.89 -0.17
CA THR A 29 -3.63 -3.42 0.07
C THR A 29 -2.81 -3.49 -1.21
N TRP A 30 -3.41 -3.90 -2.35
CA TRP A 30 -2.72 -3.83 -3.65
C TRP A 30 -2.38 -2.40 -4.03
N ALA A 31 -3.29 -1.45 -3.85
CA ALA A 31 -3.00 -0.04 -4.12
C ALA A 31 -1.82 0.47 -3.28
N PHE A 32 -1.82 0.20 -1.98
CA PHE A 32 -0.69 0.55 -1.10
C PHE A 32 0.63 -0.05 -1.60
N MET A 33 0.68 -1.37 -1.80
CA MET A 33 1.93 -2.04 -2.19
C MET A 33 2.45 -1.56 -3.54
N HIS A 34 1.57 -1.36 -4.52
CA HIS A 34 1.98 -0.90 -5.85
C HIS A 34 2.46 0.54 -5.84
N THR A 35 1.83 1.43 -5.06
CA THR A 35 2.32 2.80 -4.87
C THR A 35 3.68 2.82 -4.19
N VAL A 36 3.86 2.03 -3.12
CA VAL A 36 5.17 1.89 -2.45
C VAL A 36 6.24 1.42 -3.44
N ALA A 37 5.93 0.42 -4.27
CA ALA A 37 6.86 -0.09 -5.27
C ALA A 37 7.17 0.94 -6.37
N ALA A 38 6.18 1.73 -6.80
CA ALA A 38 6.36 2.77 -7.82
C ALA A 38 7.16 3.98 -7.31
N GLN A 39 7.07 4.29 -6.01
CA GLN A 39 7.83 5.37 -5.38
C GLN A 39 9.20 4.94 -4.87
N TYR A 40 9.44 3.63 -4.74
CA TYR A 40 10.71 3.05 -4.29
C TYR A 40 11.92 3.65 -5.05
N PRO A 41 13.11 3.86 -4.43
CA PRO A 41 14.22 4.48 -5.13
C PRO A 41 14.71 3.68 -6.34
N LYS A 42 15.18 4.38 -7.39
CA LYS A 42 15.82 3.74 -8.54
C LYS A 42 17.10 3.01 -8.14
N LYS A 43 17.82 3.54 -7.14
CA LYS A 43 19.07 2.98 -6.59
C LYS A 43 18.97 2.92 -5.05
N PRO A 44 18.28 1.91 -4.49
CA PRO A 44 18.04 1.83 -3.05
C PRO A 44 19.28 1.39 -2.27
N SER A 45 19.46 1.95 -1.08
CA SER A 45 20.50 1.54 -0.14
C SER A 45 20.26 0.11 0.38
N PRO A 46 21.29 -0.59 0.90
CA PRO A 46 21.11 -1.93 1.48
C PRO A 46 20.06 -1.98 2.59
N ILE A 47 19.95 -0.92 3.39
CA ILE A 47 18.95 -0.79 4.46
C ILE A 47 17.54 -0.65 3.86
N GLN A 48 17.36 0.21 2.84
CA GLN A 48 16.07 0.33 2.15
C GLN A 48 15.65 -1.00 1.49
N GLN A 49 16.60 -1.75 0.92
CA GLN A 49 16.35 -3.10 0.39
C GLN A 49 15.93 -4.09 1.48
N HIS A 50 16.53 -4.00 2.67
CA HIS A 50 16.15 -4.81 3.80
C HIS A 50 14.73 -4.45 4.29
N HIS A 51 14.44 -3.17 4.48
CA HIS A 51 13.15 -2.68 4.98
C HIS A 51 12.00 -3.04 4.04
N ILE A 52 12.17 -2.85 2.73
CA ILE A 52 11.10 -3.19 1.78
C ILE A 52 10.83 -4.69 1.75
N LYS A 53 11.87 -5.53 1.86
CA LYS A 53 11.69 -6.98 1.97
C LYS A 53 10.94 -7.36 3.25
N GLN A 54 11.29 -6.73 4.38
CA GLN A 54 10.58 -6.92 5.64
C GLN A 54 9.11 -6.52 5.51
N LEU A 55 8.80 -5.37 4.90
CA LEU A 55 7.41 -4.93 4.70
C LEU A 55 6.57 -6.01 4.02
N PHE A 56 7.02 -6.57 2.88
CA PHE A 56 6.26 -7.61 2.17
C PHE A 56 6.14 -8.91 2.97
N VAL A 57 7.17 -9.29 3.72
CA VAL A 57 7.10 -10.44 4.62
C VAL A 57 6.08 -10.20 5.74
N ARG A 58 6.05 -9.02 6.34
CA ARG A 58 5.08 -8.67 7.38
C ARG A 58 3.66 -8.55 6.86
N ILE A 59 3.47 -8.08 5.62
CA ILE A 59 2.17 -8.17 4.95
C ILE A 59 1.75 -9.64 4.84
N ALA A 60 2.62 -10.53 4.38
CA ALA A 60 2.31 -11.96 4.28
C ALA A 60 2.02 -12.62 5.64
N GLU A 61 2.57 -12.10 6.74
CA GLU A 61 2.36 -12.60 8.09
C GLU A 61 1.04 -12.10 8.71
N PHE A 62 0.73 -10.81 8.56
CA PHE A 62 -0.37 -10.14 9.27
C PHE A 62 -1.60 -9.85 8.40
N TYR A 63 -1.59 -10.19 7.12
CA TYR A 63 -2.74 -9.91 6.25
C TYR A 63 -4.01 -10.60 6.79
N PRO A 64 -5.12 -9.87 7.01
CA PRO A 64 -6.31 -10.38 7.72
C PRO A 64 -7.22 -11.24 6.83
N CYS A 65 -6.60 -12.16 6.08
CA CYS A 65 -7.20 -13.28 5.38
C CYS A 65 -6.20 -14.45 5.43
N ARG A 66 -6.47 -15.45 6.28
CA ARG A 66 -5.53 -16.54 6.58
C ARG A 66 -5.00 -17.28 5.36
N TRP A 67 -5.86 -17.64 4.42
CA TRP A 67 -5.44 -18.35 3.21
C TRP A 67 -4.72 -17.42 2.23
N CYS A 68 -5.18 -16.18 2.06
CA CYS A 68 -4.50 -15.18 1.24
C CYS A 68 -3.07 -14.91 1.73
N ALA A 69 -2.91 -14.77 3.05
CA ALA A 69 -1.62 -14.59 3.73
C ALA A 69 -0.68 -15.77 3.48
N LYS A 70 -1.20 -17.00 3.68
CA LYS A 70 -0.44 -18.23 3.41
C LYS A 70 -0.02 -18.35 1.94
N ASP A 71 -0.94 -18.12 1.00
CA ASP A 71 -0.65 -18.18 -0.44
C ASP A 71 0.43 -17.15 -0.82
N PHE A 72 0.33 -15.92 -0.29
CA PHE A 72 1.31 -14.88 -0.57
C PHE A 72 2.68 -15.21 0.03
N ALA A 73 2.73 -15.77 1.25
CA ALA A 73 3.96 -16.26 1.85
C ALA A 73 4.62 -17.40 1.03
N GLU A 74 3.82 -18.32 0.48
CA GLU A 74 4.30 -19.36 -0.44
C GLU A 74 4.81 -18.78 -1.76
N SER A 75 4.12 -17.78 -2.31
CA SER A 75 4.57 -17.06 -3.51
C SER A 75 5.92 -16.36 -3.27
N ILE A 76 6.11 -15.67 -2.13
CA ILE A 76 7.38 -15.05 -1.75
C ILE A 76 8.51 -16.09 -1.64
N LYS A 77 8.24 -17.26 -1.07
CA LYS A 77 9.24 -18.35 -0.97
C LYS A 77 9.66 -18.87 -2.34
N LYS A 78 8.70 -19.04 -3.25
CA LYS A 78 8.95 -19.54 -4.62
C LYS A 78 9.62 -18.48 -5.50
N HIS A 79 9.30 -17.22 -5.27
CA HIS A 79 9.77 -16.09 -6.06
C HIS A 79 10.26 -14.98 -5.11
N PRO A 80 11.54 -15.03 -4.70
CA PRO A 80 12.11 -14.06 -3.76
C PRO A 80 11.91 -12.61 -4.21
N ILE A 81 11.67 -11.73 -3.24
CA ILE A 81 11.42 -10.30 -3.46
C ILE A 81 12.64 -9.65 -4.13
N ARG A 82 12.41 -9.09 -5.33
CA ARG A 82 13.38 -8.27 -6.07
C ARG A 82 13.34 -6.83 -5.57
N ALA A 83 14.41 -6.37 -4.93
CA ALA A 83 14.46 -5.04 -4.29
C ALA A 83 15.64 -4.21 -4.80
N GLU A 84 16.34 -4.64 -5.84
CA GLU A 84 17.52 -3.98 -6.38
C GLU A 84 17.23 -2.62 -7.04
N SER A 85 15.98 -2.37 -7.41
CA SER A 85 15.51 -1.11 -8.01
C SER A 85 13.98 -1.00 -7.93
N ARG A 86 13.47 0.23 -8.12
CA ARG A 86 12.05 0.52 -8.37
C ARG A 86 11.44 -0.41 -9.40
N GLU A 87 12.08 -0.51 -10.56
CA GLU A 87 11.58 -1.29 -11.69
C GLU A 87 11.51 -2.78 -11.34
N ALA A 88 12.55 -3.33 -10.72
CA ALA A 88 12.59 -4.74 -10.36
C ALA A 88 11.52 -5.11 -9.33
N LEU A 89 11.32 -4.26 -8.32
CA LEU A 89 10.30 -4.44 -7.29
C LEU A 89 8.88 -4.33 -7.86
N SER A 90 8.66 -3.32 -8.69
CA SER A 90 7.39 -3.08 -9.37
C SER A 90 6.99 -4.24 -10.29
N ILE A 91 7.94 -4.76 -11.08
CA ILE A 91 7.70 -5.91 -11.94
C ILE A 91 7.40 -7.16 -11.10
N TRP A 92 8.21 -7.41 -10.05
CA TRP A 92 7.98 -8.53 -9.13
C TRP A 92 6.57 -8.49 -8.54
N LEU A 93 6.14 -7.33 -8.03
CA LEU A 93 4.83 -7.18 -7.41
C LEU A 93 3.68 -7.36 -8.43
N CYS A 94 3.84 -6.87 -9.66
CA CYS A 94 2.88 -7.09 -10.74
C CYS A 94 2.72 -8.58 -11.07
N GLU A 95 3.82 -9.32 -11.16
CA GLU A 95 3.79 -10.77 -11.37
C GLU A 95 3.05 -11.48 -10.23
N ARG A 96 3.31 -11.10 -8.96
CA ARG A 96 2.58 -11.67 -7.80
C ARG A 96 1.08 -11.37 -7.87
N HIS A 97 0.71 -10.16 -8.27
CA HIS A 97 -0.69 -9.78 -8.43
C HIS A 97 -1.35 -10.58 -9.55
N ASN A 98 -0.64 -10.87 -10.63
CA ASN A 98 -1.13 -11.72 -11.71
C ASN A 98 -1.39 -13.17 -11.27
N GLU A 99 -0.56 -13.74 -10.38
CA GLU A 99 -0.83 -15.07 -9.81
C GLU A 99 -2.17 -15.09 -9.06
N VAL A 100 -2.48 -14.03 -8.31
CA VAL A 100 -3.78 -13.89 -7.65
C VAL A 100 -4.91 -13.68 -8.66
N ASN A 101 -4.70 -12.84 -9.68
CA ASN A 101 -5.70 -12.62 -10.74
C ASN A 101 -6.07 -13.92 -11.44
N GLU A 102 -5.08 -14.73 -11.82
CA GLU A 102 -5.29 -16.04 -12.43
C GLU A 102 -6.10 -16.96 -11.50
N LYS A 103 -5.72 -17.04 -10.21
CA LYS A 103 -6.42 -17.86 -9.21
C LYS A 103 -7.88 -17.50 -9.04
N ILE A 104 -8.24 -16.22 -9.17
CA ILE A 104 -9.62 -15.72 -8.98
C ILE A 104 -10.33 -15.39 -10.30
N GLY A 105 -9.77 -15.79 -11.44
CA GLY A 105 -10.38 -15.61 -12.76
C GLY A 105 -10.48 -14.15 -13.23
N LYS A 106 -9.61 -13.26 -12.74
CA LYS A 106 -9.50 -11.88 -13.23
C LYS A 106 -8.52 -11.78 -14.40
N PRO A 107 -8.66 -10.77 -15.28
CA PRO A 107 -7.71 -10.53 -16.35
C PRO A 107 -6.28 -10.32 -15.81
N ILE A 108 -5.31 -10.95 -16.47
CA ILE A 108 -3.90 -10.71 -16.20
C ILE A 108 -3.45 -9.40 -16.84
N VAL A 109 -2.48 -8.73 -16.21
CA VAL A 109 -1.77 -7.61 -16.81
C VAL A 109 -0.64 -8.17 -17.68
N PRO A 110 -0.68 -7.99 -19.02
CA PRO A 110 0.27 -8.66 -19.92
C PRO A 110 1.69 -8.09 -19.84
N ASP A 111 1.83 -6.78 -19.59
CA ASP A 111 3.13 -6.12 -19.52
C ASP A 111 3.38 -5.48 -18.14
N CYS A 112 4.03 -6.24 -17.27
CA CYS A 112 4.45 -5.74 -15.96
C CYS A 112 5.56 -4.67 -16.01
N LYS A 113 6.26 -4.50 -17.14
CA LYS A 113 7.36 -3.52 -17.26
C LYS A 113 6.87 -2.08 -17.29
N THR A 114 5.63 -1.87 -17.71
CA THR A 114 5.02 -0.54 -17.82
C THR A 114 3.82 -0.35 -16.88
N ALA A 115 3.22 -1.44 -16.40
CA ALA A 115 2.04 -1.41 -15.54
C ALA A 115 2.20 -0.59 -14.25
N TRP A 116 3.43 -0.44 -13.75
CA TRP A 116 3.70 0.29 -12.51
C TRP A 116 3.56 1.82 -12.66
N LYS A 117 3.64 2.34 -13.89
CA LYS A 117 3.55 3.78 -14.16
C LYS A 117 2.22 4.39 -13.69
N ARG A 118 1.13 3.62 -13.70
CA ARG A 118 -0.19 4.08 -13.24
C ARG A 118 -0.27 4.34 -11.73
N TRP A 119 0.74 3.90 -10.99
CA TRP A 119 0.83 4.03 -9.54
C TRP A 119 1.85 5.09 -9.11
N ILE A 120 2.43 5.82 -10.07
CA ILE A 120 3.24 6.99 -9.78
C ILE A 120 2.30 8.08 -9.26
N VAL A 121 2.72 8.69 -8.16
CA VAL A 121 2.19 9.98 -7.68
C VAL A 121 3.06 11.00 -8.40
N GLU A 122 2.46 11.79 -9.29
CA GLU A 122 3.13 12.97 -9.83
C GLU A 122 3.20 13.98 -8.69
N ASP A 123 4.42 14.42 -8.35
CA ASP A 123 4.60 15.58 -7.50
C ASP A 123 4.27 16.81 -8.36
N ASP A 124 3.40 17.70 -7.87
CA ASP A 124 3.14 19.00 -8.48
C ASP A 124 4.41 19.88 -8.33
N GLU A 125 5.49 19.56 -9.05
CA GLU A 125 6.63 20.47 -9.23
C GLU A 125 6.27 21.41 -10.40
N GLU A 126 6.02 22.69 -10.08
CA GLU A 126 5.88 23.76 -11.06
C GLU A 126 7.02 23.70 -12.08
N GLU A 127 6.68 23.84 -13.36
CA GLU A 127 7.63 23.88 -14.47
C GLU A 127 8.61 25.06 -14.30
N GLU A 128 9.82 24.80 -13.80
CA GLU A 128 10.91 25.75 -13.96
C GLU A 128 11.57 25.52 -15.33
N ASN A 129 11.19 26.36 -16.28
CA ASN A 129 11.64 26.34 -17.65
C ASN A 129 13.00 27.04 -17.81
N THR A 130 13.81 26.47 -18.70
CA THR A 130 14.95 27.06 -19.44
C THR A 130 16.31 27.31 -18.74
N GLU A 131 17.24 26.44 -19.14
CA GLU A 131 18.59 26.74 -19.68
C GLU A 131 19.67 27.41 -18.79
N GLN A 132 20.79 26.66 -18.69
CA GLN A 132 22.15 27.06 -18.27
C GLN A 132 22.41 27.32 -16.78
N LYS A 133 22.95 26.29 -16.08
CA LYS A 133 24.28 26.41 -15.46
C LYS A 133 24.84 25.05 -14.99
N VAL A 134 26.00 24.72 -15.56
CA VAL A 134 27.20 24.22 -14.89
C VAL A 134 27.03 23.05 -13.91
N GLU A 135 27.54 21.90 -14.36
CA GLU A 135 28.22 20.85 -13.60
C GLU A 135 28.44 21.17 -12.11
N THR A 136 27.41 20.94 -11.31
CA THR A 136 27.52 20.69 -9.88
C THR A 136 26.48 19.63 -9.55
N GLU A 137 26.93 18.54 -8.93
CA GLU A 137 26.10 17.47 -8.39
C GLU A 137 25.15 18.02 -7.32
N HIS A 138 24.09 18.71 -7.70
CA HIS A 138 22.95 18.97 -6.82
C HIS A 138 22.05 17.74 -6.87
N LYS A 139 22.41 16.75 -6.05
CA LYS A 139 21.57 15.59 -5.75
C LYS A 139 20.17 16.10 -5.36
N LYS A 140 19.16 15.82 -6.18
CA LYS A 140 17.76 15.80 -5.71
C LYS A 140 17.77 14.89 -4.47
N PRO A 141 17.36 15.35 -3.28
CA PRO A 141 17.33 14.47 -2.13
C PRO A 141 16.39 13.33 -2.47
N ASP A 142 16.88 12.10 -2.41
CA ASP A 142 16.02 10.93 -2.41
C ASP A 142 15.00 11.17 -1.29
N PHE A 143 13.71 11.19 -1.61
CA PHE A 143 12.53 11.47 -0.75
C PHE A 143 12.52 10.75 0.62
N VAL A 144 13.49 9.88 0.88
CA VAL A 144 13.52 8.94 1.99
C VAL A 144 14.77 9.09 2.87
N SER A 145 15.76 9.93 2.53
CA SER A 145 17.07 9.76 3.18
C SER A 145 17.25 10.46 4.53
N ASN A 146 16.57 11.58 4.81
CA ASN A 146 16.87 12.37 6.03
C ASN A 146 15.63 12.68 6.91
N ASP A 147 14.41 12.68 6.36
CA ASP A 147 13.19 13.01 7.12
C ASP A 147 12.70 11.85 8.01
N PHE A 148 13.25 10.66 7.80
CA PHE A 148 12.87 9.44 8.52
C PHE A 148 13.97 8.91 9.45
N ASP A 149 15.05 9.66 9.68
CA ASP A 149 16.16 9.27 10.58
C ASP A 149 15.68 8.94 12.01
N TRP A 150 14.54 9.48 12.43
CA TRP A 150 13.93 9.15 13.71
C TRP A 150 13.37 7.72 13.77
N LEU A 151 13.03 7.07 12.64
CA LEU A 151 12.56 5.69 12.63
C LEU A 151 13.64 4.72 13.13
N ASP A 152 14.90 5.01 12.86
CA ASP A 152 16.02 4.21 13.37
C ASP A 152 16.12 4.28 14.91
N ASN A 153 15.67 5.39 15.51
CA ASN A 153 15.59 5.53 16.97
C ASN A 153 14.43 4.74 17.58
N VAL A 154 13.31 4.55 16.87
CA VAL A 154 12.18 3.74 17.34
C VAL A 154 12.55 2.26 17.48
N GLN A 155 13.39 1.74 16.58
CA GLN A 155 13.86 0.35 16.69
C GLN A 155 14.78 0.12 17.90
N ASN A 156 15.52 1.13 18.35
CA ASN A 156 16.44 1.05 19.48
C ASN A 156 15.78 1.26 20.86
N GLN A 157 14.54 1.76 20.93
CA GLN A 157 13.83 2.02 22.19
C GLN A 157 13.04 0.81 22.73
N ASN A 158 12.95 -0.29 21.97
CA ASN A 158 12.14 -1.45 22.36
C ASN A 158 12.78 -2.36 23.45
N ASP A 159 13.98 -2.04 23.94
CA ASP A 159 14.63 -2.80 25.02
C ASP A 159 14.45 -2.19 26.42
N ASN A 160 13.93 -0.97 26.53
CA ASN A 160 13.66 -0.32 27.81
C ASN A 160 12.28 0.32 27.73
N GLY A 161 11.27 -0.29 28.35
CA GLY A 161 9.87 0.15 28.32
C GLY A 161 9.62 1.54 28.91
N GLY A 162 10.07 2.57 28.20
CA GLY A 162 9.67 3.96 28.36
C GLY A 162 8.60 4.28 27.33
N ASP A 163 7.55 4.96 27.78
CA ASP A 163 6.47 5.42 26.91
C ASP A 163 7.04 6.35 25.83
N ILE A 164 6.82 5.99 24.56
CA ILE A 164 7.14 6.86 23.43
C ILE A 164 6.07 7.95 23.41
N ASP A 165 6.44 9.18 23.74
CA ASP A 165 5.59 10.35 23.57
C ASP A 165 5.55 10.68 22.07
N PHE A 166 4.65 10.00 21.36
CA PHE A 166 4.37 10.29 19.97
C PHE A 166 3.57 11.59 20.00
N ASP A 167 4.21 12.72 19.68
CA ASP A 167 3.50 13.92 19.21
C ASP A 167 2.74 13.52 17.95
N THR A 168 1.60 12.83 18.13
CA THR A 168 0.71 12.44 17.05
C THR A 168 0.15 13.74 16.53
N PRO A 169 0.40 14.10 15.26
CA PRO A 169 -0.44 15.10 14.62
C PRO A 169 -1.89 14.68 14.87
N SER A 170 -2.74 15.62 15.29
CA SER A 170 -4.17 15.36 15.40
C SER A 170 -4.63 14.65 14.13
N MET A 171 -5.51 13.64 14.26
CA MET A 171 -6.12 12.97 13.11
C MET A 171 -6.73 13.98 12.10
N ASP A 172 -7.03 15.21 12.55
CA ASP A 172 -7.50 16.32 11.73
C ASP A 172 -6.46 16.85 10.72
N ASP A 173 -5.15 16.63 10.95
CA ASP A 173 -4.07 17.03 10.02
C ASP A 173 -3.70 15.94 9.02
N LEU A 174 -4.02 14.66 9.30
CA LEU A 174 -3.81 13.53 8.38
C LEU A 174 -4.81 13.48 7.22
N MET A 175 -5.84 14.34 7.24
CA MET A 175 -7.00 14.29 6.35
C MET A 175 -7.26 15.60 5.59
N LYS A 176 -6.25 16.46 5.45
CA LYS A 176 -6.35 17.62 4.54
C LYS A 176 -6.04 17.16 3.11
N ASP A 177 -7.12 16.90 2.37
CA ASP A 177 -7.20 16.75 0.91
C ASP A 177 -6.15 15.86 0.22
N CYS A 178 -6.20 14.55 0.50
CA CYS A 178 -5.46 13.57 -0.29
C CYS A 178 -6.10 13.39 -1.69
N LYS A 179 -5.84 14.33 -2.61
CA LYS A 179 -6.20 14.23 -4.04
C LYS A 179 -5.67 12.93 -4.67
N PHE A 180 -4.51 12.46 -4.19
CA PHE A 180 -3.95 11.16 -4.52
C PHE A 180 -4.87 9.98 -4.17
N CYS A 181 -5.49 9.99 -2.98
CA CYS A 181 -6.36 8.92 -2.51
C CYS A 181 -7.65 8.85 -3.32
N GLU A 182 -8.22 10.02 -3.68
CA GLU A 182 -9.37 10.13 -4.57
C GLU A 182 -9.06 9.59 -5.97
N ASN A 183 -7.93 9.98 -6.55
CA ASN A 183 -7.50 9.54 -7.88
C ASN A 183 -7.17 8.04 -7.94
N THR A 184 -6.57 7.49 -6.87
CA THR A 184 -6.12 6.10 -6.83
C THR A 184 -7.27 5.13 -6.59
N MET A 185 -8.20 5.46 -5.69
CA MET A 185 -9.31 4.58 -5.33
C MET A 185 -10.59 4.88 -6.12
N GLY A 186 -10.67 6.03 -6.77
CA GLY A 186 -11.89 6.59 -7.34
C GLY A 186 -12.72 7.31 -6.28
N LYS A 187 -13.34 8.43 -6.68
CA LYS A 187 -14.09 9.34 -5.80
C LYS A 187 -15.09 8.64 -4.88
N GLU A 188 -15.92 7.77 -5.44
CA GLU A 188 -16.93 7.03 -4.68
C GLU A 188 -16.31 6.17 -3.56
N ARG A 189 -15.16 5.53 -3.80
CA ARG A 189 -14.47 4.71 -2.80
C ARG A 189 -13.77 5.56 -1.76
N TYR A 190 -13.18 6.67 -2.17
CA TYR A 190 -12.56 7.63 -1.27
C TYR A 190 -13.58 8.25 -0.29
N ASP A 191 -14.71 8.74 -0.81
CA ASP A 191 -15.78 9.31 0.01
C ASP A 191 -16.35 8.28 1.00
N LYS A 192 -16.49 7.02 0.55
CA LYS A 192 -16.91 5.94 1.41
C LYS A 192 -15.89 5.63 2.51
N LEU A 193 -14.59 5.56 2.20
CA LEU A 193 -13.54 5.34 3.19
C LEU A 193 -13.52 6.49 4.22
N LYS A 194 -13.58 7.73 3.76
CA LYS A 194 -13.67 8.93 4.60
C LYS A 194 -14.88 8.86 5.54
N SER A 195 -16.03 8.42 5.03
CA SER A 195 -17.25 8.23 5.83
C SER A 195 -17.12 7.13 6.90
N LEU A 196 -16.29 6.11 6.67
CA LEU A 196 -16.04 5.03 7.63
C LEU A 196 -15.05 5.47 8.70
N LEU A 197 -14.00 6.21 8.33
CA LEU A 197 -12.99 6.71 9.27
C LEU A 197 -13.53 7.83 10.17
N ASN A 198 -14.49 8.63 9.68
CA ASN A 198 -15.17 9.66 10.47
C ASN A 198 -16.27 9.10 11.39
N LYS A 199 -16.69 7.84 11.18
CA LYS A 199 -17.56 7.11 12.11
C LYS A 199 -16.68 6.44 13.17
N ARG A 200 -16.12 7.22 14.10
CA ARG A 200 -15.66 6.63 15.37
C ARG A 200 -16.89 6.30 16.24
N PRO A 201 -16.87 5.21 17.04
CA PRO A 201 -17.75 5.12 18.20
C PRO A 201 -17.47 6.25 19.20
#